data_AF-H3RE97-F1
#
_entry.id   AF-H3RE97-F1
#
_cell.length_a   1.000
_cell.length_b   1.000
_cell.length_c   1.000
_cell.angle_alpha   90.00
_cell.angle_beta   90.00
_cell.angle_gamma   90.00
#
_symmetry.space_group_name_H-M   'P 1'
#
loop_
_entity.id
_entity.type
_entity.pdbx_description
1 polymer ?
#
loop_
_entity_poly.entity_id
_entity_poly.type
_entity_poly.pdbx_seq_one_letter_code
_entity_poly.pdbx_strand_id
1 'polypeptide(L)'
;MASIEEFGWTNPILIDECGEIIAGHGRVLAAEQMGIAAVPTITLSGLTDAQKAAYRIADNRLPLNAGWNGELLKLEIEALQDVEFDVGLLGFSDLELGDILGVEPDDPRDHWVGMPAFDQENNNGVRQLIVHFETDADVALFAQLVQQQITAKTKYIWYPEHKRESTVNKAYISDES
;
A
#
# COMPACT_ATOMS: atom_id res chain seq x y z
N MET A 1 1.71 -17.34 0.99
CA MET A 1 1.24 -18.74 0.88
C MET A 1 2.40 -19.70 0.67
N ALA A 2 3.42 -19.31 -0.10
CA ALA A 2 4.54 -20.18 -0.46
C ALA A 2 5.50 -20.58 0.71
N SER A 3 5.61 -19.78 1.77
CA SER A 3 6.46 -20.12 2.93
C SER A 3 6.00 -21.38 3.69
N ILE A 4 4.68 -21.64 3.82
CA ILE A 4 4.17 -22.87 4.48
C ILE A 4 4.38 -24.09 3.58
N GLU A 5 4.30 -23.92 2.26
CA GLU A 5 4.54 -25.01 1.30
C GLU A 5 6.02 -25.39 1.26
N GLU A 6 6.91 -24.40 1.29
CA GLU A 6 8.37 -24.59 1.23
C GLU A 6 8.96 -25.10 2.55
N PHE A 7 8.62 -24.46 3.67
CA PHE A 7 9.25 -24.74 4.97
C PHE A 7 8.39 -25.60 5.89
N GLY A 8 7.17 -25.94 5.48
CA GLY A 8 6.18 -26.56 6.34
C GLY A 8 5.70 -25.62 7.45
N TRP A 9 5.04 -26.21 8.45
CA TRP A 9 4.56 -25.46 9.60
C TRP A 9 5.62 -25.36 10.70
N THR A 10 6.42 -24.29 10.68
CA THR A 10 7.57 -24.14 11.58
C THR A 10 7.22 -23.54 12.95
N ASN A 11 6.10 -22.83 13.08
CA ASN A 11 5.74 -22.14 14.32
C ASN A 11 4.28 -22.44 14.74
N PRO A 12 4.03 -23.20 15.82
CA PRO A 12 2.69 -23.62 16.22
C PRO A 12 1.83 -22.50 16.79
N ILE A 13 0.51 -22.63 16.73
CA ILE A 13 -0.44 -21.67 17.30
C ILE A 13 -0.51 -21.88 18.81
N LEU A 14 -0.44 -20.80 19.58
CA LEU A 14 -0.55 -20.89 21.03
C LEU A 14 -2.02 -20.77 21.40
N ILE A 15 -2.54 -21.77 22.09
CA ILE A 15 -3.94 -21.83 22.55
C ILE A 15 -4.01 -21.98 24.07
N ASP A 16 -5.15 -21.66 24.65
CA ASP A 16 -5.42 -21.99 26.04
C ASP A 16 -6.07 -23.39 26.20
N GLU A 17 -6.37 -23.76 27.44
CA GLU A 17 -6.97 -25.06 27.80
C GLU A 17 -8.38 -25.27 27.20
N CYS A 18 -9.06 -24.19 26.80
CA CYS A 18 -10.37 -24.21 26.15
C CYS A 18 -10.26 -24.22 24.62
N GLY A 19 -9.05 -24.11 24.06
CA GLY A 19 -8.81 -24.00 22.63
C GLY A 19 -8.90 -22.57 22.09
N GLU A 20 -8.96 -21.55 22.95
CA GLU A 20 -8.93 -20.14 22.52
C GLU A 20 -7.52 -19.75 22.07
N ILE A 21 -7.41 -19.03 20.95
CA ILE A 21 -6.11 -18.61 20.41
C ILE A 21 -5.53 -17.48 21.28
N ILE A 22 -4.35 -17.75 21.84
CA ILE A 22 -3.53 -16.75 22.53
C ILE A 22 -2.58 -16.07 21.54
N ALA A 23 -1.95 -16.80 20.61
CA ALA A 23 -1.04 -16.20 19.63
C ALA A 23 -0.97 -17.01 18.32
N GLY A 24 -0.70 -16.32 17.21
CA GLY A 24 -0.65 -16.94 15.88
C GLY A 24 -1.89 -16.74 15.02
N HIS A 25 -2.73 -15.73 15.31
CA HIS A 25 -3.94 -15.42 14.53
C HIS A 25 -3.66 -15.26 13.02
N GLY A 26 -2.56 -14.60 12.64
CA GLY A 26 -2.19 -14.47 11.22
C GLY A 26 -1.90 -15.81 10.54
N ARG A 27 -1.36 -16.79 11.26
CA ARG A 27 -1.12 -18.15 10.75
C ARG A 27 -2.42 -18.93 10.57
N VAL A 28 -3.40 -18.73 11.47
CA VAL A 28 -4.75 -19.31 11.32
C VAL A 28 -5.44 -18.74 10.08
N LEU A 29 -5.43 -17.42 9.89
CA LEU A 29 -6.02 -16.78 8.71
C LEU A 29 -5.36 -17.26 7.41
N ALA A 30 -4.02 -17.42 7.40
CA ALA A 30 -3.32 -17.98 6.26
C ALA A 30 -3.72 -19.45 5.99
N ALA A 31 -3.85 -20.26 7.04
CA ALA A 31 -4.29 -21.66 6.92
C ALA A 31 -5.72 -21.77 6.38
N GLU A 32 -6.64 -20.90 6.83
CA GLU A 32 -8.01 -20.83 6.33
C GLU A 32 -8.06 -20.50 4.84
N GLN A 33 -7.27 -19.51 4.39
CA GLN A 33 -7.17 -19.15 2.97
C GLN A 33 -6.61 -20.28 2.11
N MET A 34 -5.75 -21.13 2.69
CA MET A 34 -5.16 -22.29 2.02
C MET A 34 -6.01 -23.56 2.13
N GLY A 35 -7.15 -23.53 2.83
CA GLY A 35 -8.01 -24.70 3.03
C GLY A 35 -7.40 -25.78 3.93
N ILE A 36 -6.43 -25.43 4.79
CA ILE A 36 -5.77 -26.37 5.70
C ILE A 36 -6.73 -26.69 6.86
N ALA A 37 -7.13 -27.97 6.96
CA ALA A 37 -8.12 -28.41 7.94
C ALA A 37 -7.60 -28.54 9.38
N ALA A 38 -6.28 -28.73 9.56
CA ALA A 38 -5.67 -28.92 10.86
C ALA A 38 -4.29 -28.25 10.91
N VAL A 39 -4.01 -27.61 12.05
CA VAL A 39 -2.81 -26.81 12.28
C VAL A 39 -2.18 -27.22 13.62
N PRO A 40 -0.85 -27.24 13.76
CA PRO A 40 -0.21 -27.62 15.01
C PRO A 40 -0.37 -26.51 16.06
N THR A 41 -0.68 -26.94 17.28
CA THR A 41 -0.93 -26.06 18.41
C THR A 41 -0.05 -26.43 19.60
N ILE A 42 0.22 -25.46 20.47
CA ILE A 42 0.75 -25.67 21.82
C ILE A 42 -0.25 -25.08 22.81
N THR A 43 -0.69 -25.88 23.76
CA THR A 43 -1.57 -25.43 24.84
C THR A 43 -0.77 -24.81 25.98
N LEU A 44 -1.05 -23.55 26.30
CA LEU A 44 -0.49 -22.85 27.46
C LEU A 44 -1.42 -23.03 28.67
N SER A 45 -1.10 -23.99 29.52
CA SER A 45 -1.85 -24.28 30.76
C SER A 45 -1.45 -23.38 31.92
N GLY A 46 -2.39 -23.09 32.82
CA GLY A 46 -2.12 -22.39 34.09
C GLY A 46 -1.94 -20.87 34.02
N LEU A 47 -2.24 -20.23 32.88
CA LEU A 47 -2.29 -18.77 32.78
C LEU A 47 -3.65 -18.24 33.23
N THR A 48 -3.64 -17.22 34.08
CA THR A 48 -4.83 -16.40 34.36
C THR A 48 -5.27 -15.63 33.11
N ASP A 49 -6.53 -15.22 33.04
CA ASP A 49 -7.05 -14.44 31.90
C ASP A 49 -6.27 -13.13 31.69
N ALA A 50 -5.81 -12.50 32.77
CA ALA A 50 -4.96 -11.32 32.72
C ALA A 50 -3.59 -11.63 32.08
N GLN A 51 -2.98 -12.78 32.39
CA GLN A 51 -1.72 -13.21 31.78
C GLN A 51 -1.90 -13.58 30.31
N LYS A 52 -3.00 -14.25 29.94
CA LYS A 52 -3.35 -14.52 28.53
C LYS A 52 -3.49 -13.21 27.74
N ALA A 53 -4.16 -12.22 28.31
CA ALA A 53 -4.32 -10.89 27.69
C ALA A 53 -2.98 -10.15 27.57
N ALA A 54 -2.15 -10.17 28.63
CA ALA A 54 -0.82 -9.57 28.59
C ALA A 54 0.08 -10.23 27.55
N TYR A 55 0.03 -11.57 27.44
CA TYR A 55 0.80 -12.31 26.44
C TYR A 55 0.38 -11.94 25.02
N ARG A 56 -0.92 -11.86 24.74
CA ARG A 56 -1.45 -11.37 23.44
C ARG A 56 -0.87 -10.03 23.03
N ILE A 57 -0.77 -9.10 23.99
CA ILE A 57 -0.21 -7.77 23.74
C ILE A 57 1.30 -7.87 23.49
N ALA A 58 2.02 -8.62 24.31
CA ALA A 58 3.46 -8.78 24.20
C ALA A 58 3.87 -9.42 22.86
N ASP A 59 3.21 -10.52 22.47
CA ASP A 59 3.45 -11.26 21.24
C ASP A 59 3.21 -10.39 20.00
N ASN A 60 2.14 -9.59 19.97
CA ASN A 60 1.89 -8.66 18.86
C ASN A 60 2.87 -7.47 18.85
N ARG A 61 3.39 -7.06 20.01
CA ARG A 61 4.28 -5.90 20.12
C ARG A 61 5.71 -6.22 19.71
N LEU A 62 6.19 -7.44 19.99
CA LEU A 62 7.57 -7.85 19.70
C LEU A 62 7.94 -7.72 18.21
N PRO A 63 7.15 -8.24 17.25
CA PRO A 63 7.42 -8.05 15.82
C PRO A 63 7.39 -6.59 15.38
N LEU A 64 6.49 -5.77 15.94
CA LEU A 64 6.37 -4.36 15.59
C LEU A 64 7.56 -3.51 16.04
N ASN A 65 8.33 -3.99 17.02
CA ASN A 65 9.56 -3.35 17.48
C ASN A 65 10.81 -3.90 16.79
N ALA A 66 10.69 -4.98 16.00
CA ALA A 66 11.80 -5.53 15.26
C ALA A 66 12.08 -4.65 14.04
N GLY A 67 13.07 -3.77 14.16
CA GLY A 67 13.61 -3.05 13.01
C GLY A 67 14.52 -3.95 12.19
N TRP A 68 14.51 -3.77 10.87
CA TRP A 68 15.48 -4.41 9.98
C TRP A 68 16.77 -3.60 9.94
N ASN A 69 17.91 -4.28 10.00
CA ASN A 69 19.17 -3.69 9.55
C ASN A 69 19.25 -3.90 8.04
N GLY A 70 19.06 -2.83 7.27
CA GLY A 70 19.00 -2.89 5.81
C GLY A 70 20.25 -3.45 5.16
N GLU A 71 21.44 -3.11 5.68
CA GLU A 71 22.71 -3.63 5.13
C GLU A 71 22.85 -5.14 5.34
N LEU A 72 22.52 -5.62 6.54
CA LEU A 72 22.58 -7.05 6.85
C LEU A 72 21.51 -7.84 6.08
N LEU A 73 20.30 -7.28 5.98
CA LEU A 73 19.20 -7.89 5.24
C LEU A 73 19.54 -8.03 3.75
N LYS A 74 20.10 -6.97 3.15
CA LYS A 74 20.55 -7.00 1.75
C LYS A 74 21.57 -8.11 1.52
N LEU A 75 22.61 -8.19 2.37
CA LEU A 75 23.66 -9.20 2.25
C LEU A 75 23.11 -10.63 2.35
N GLU A 76 22.15 -10.86 3.25
CA GLU A 76 21.50 -12.18 3.38
C GLU A 76 20.69 -12.54 2.13
N ILE A 77 19.95 -11.58 1.55
CA ILE A 77 19.17 -11.79 0.33
C ILE A 77 20.10 -12.05 -0.87
N GLU A 78 21.20 -11.31 -1.01
CA GLU A 78 22.22 -11.55 -2.05
C GLU A 78 22.83 -12.95 -1.91
N ALA A 79 23.15 -13.39 -0.69
CA ALA A 79 23.67 -14.74 -0.45
C ALA A 79 22.65 -15.84 -0.79
N LEU A 80 21.35 -15.60 -0.61
CA LEU A 80 20.30 -16.51 -1.05
C LEU A 80 20.20 -16.57 -2.58
N GLN A 81 20.36 -15.44 -3.28
CA GLN A 81 20.39 -15.41 -4.74
C GLN A 81 21.60 -16.18 -5.32
N ASP A 82 22.76 -16.09 -4.67
CA ASP A 82 23.98 -16.80 -5.09
C ASP A 82 23.82 -18.34 -5.06
N VAL A 83 22.92 -18.86 -4.23
CA VAL A 83 22.57 -20.29 -4.17
C VAL A 83 21.29 -20.63 -4.93
N GLU A 84 20.85 -19.73 -5.83
CA GLU A 84 19.65 -19.88 -6.67
C GLU A 84 18.35 -20.09 -5.86
N PHE A 85 18.28 -19.58 -4.63
CA PHE A 85 17.06 -19.63 -3.82
C PHE A 85 16.02 -18.62 -4.31
N ASP A 86 14.75 -19.01 -4.32
CA ASP A 86 13.64 -18.13 -4.71
C ASP A 86 13.34 -17.12 -3.60
N VAL A 87 13.93 -15.92 -3.74
CA VAL A 87 13.73 -14.81 -2.80
C VAL A 87 12.29 -14.26 -2.79
N GLY A 88 11.45 -14.61 -3.77
CA GLY A 88 10.02 -14.29 -3.75
C GLY A 88 9.27 -14.99 -2.61
N LEU A 89 9.84 -16.05 -2.03
CA LEU A 89 9.28 -16.78 -0.88
C LEU A 89 9.45 -16.06 0.46
N LEU A 90 10.30 -15.02 0.51
CA LEU A 90 10.62 -14.29 1.74
C LEU A 90 9.48 -13.40 2.23
N GLY A 91 8.45 -13.19 1.41
CA GLY A 91 7.26 -12.42 1.77
C GLY A 91 7.39 -10.90 1.55
N PHE A 92 8.45 -10.45 0.90
CA PHE A 92 8.57 -9.11 0.34
C PHE A 92 7.93 -9.07 -1.05
N SER A 93 7.33 -7.94 -1.42
CA SER A 93 6.92 -7.66 -2.80
C SER A 93 8.13 -7.40 -3.70
N ASP A 94 7.97 -7.56 -5.01
CA ASP A 94 9.05 -7.29 -5.99
C ASP A 94 9.61 -5.87 -5.85
N LEU A 95 8.74 -4.90 -5.54
CA LEU A 95 9.14 -3.51 -5.30
C LEU A 95 9.99 -3.39 -4.03
N GLU A 96 9.56 -4.01 -2.93
CA GLU A 96 10.33 -4.01 -1.68
C GLU A 96 11.68 -4.71 -1.83
N LEU A 97 11.75 -5.81 -2.57
CA LEU A 97 13.02 -6.48 -2.89
C LEU A 97 13.94 -5.58 -3.72
N GLY A 98 13.40 -4.89 -4.72
CA GLY A 98 14.15 -3.91 -5.52
C GLY A 98 14.73 -2.79 -4.65
N ASP A 99 13.92 -2.22 -3.76
CA ASP A 99 14.33 -1.18 -2.81
C ASP A 99 15.42 -1.69 -1.84
N ILE A 100 15.28 -2.91 -1.28
CA ILE A 100 16.25 -3.51 -0.36
C ILE A 100 17.58 -3.79 -1.07
N LEU A 101 17.54 -4.30 -2.30
CA LEU A 101 18.73 -4.63 -3.08
C LEU A 101 19.38 -3.38 -3.70
N GLY A 102 18.70 -2.24 -3.68
CA GLY A 102 19.18 -1.01 -4.32
C GLY A 102 19.23 -1.15 -5.84
N VAL A 103 18.31 -1.92 -6.41
CA VAL A 103 18.09 -1.93 -7.86
C VAL A 103 17.50 -0.56 -8.18
N GLU A 104 18.24 0.26 -8.93
CA GLU A 104 17.67 1.52 -9.41
C GLU A 104 16.39 1.17 -10.18
N PRO A 105 15.25 1.83 -9.86
CA PRO A 105 14.02 1.58 -10.58
C PRO A 105 14.30 1.80 -12.06
N ASP A 106 13.95 0.80 -12.88
CA ASP A 106 14.03 0.87 -14.34
C ASP A 106 13.43 2.21 -14.77
N ASP A 107 14.28 3.13 -15.22
CA ASP A 107 13.85 4.48 -15.54
C ASP A 107 12.89 4.35 -16.72
N PRO A 108 11.60 4.70 -16.58
CA PRO A 108 10.66 4.57 -17.69
C PRO A 108 11.12 5.38 -18.92
N ARG A 109 12.05 6.33 -18.75
CA ARG A 109 12.71 7.09 -19.80
C ARG A 109 13.72 6.28 -20.61
N ASP A 110 14.35 5.25 -20.03
CA ASP A 110 15.33 4.40 -20.72
C ASP A 110 14.66 3.46 -21.74
N HIS A 111 13.40 3.11 -21.51
CA HIS A 111 12.59 2.30 -22.43
C HIS A 111 11.81 3.18 -23.45
N TRP A 112 11.97 4.50 -23.39
CA TRP A 112 11.23 5.49 -24.19
C TRP A 112 11.94 5.80 -25.53
N VAL A 113 12.27 4.77 -26.29
CA VAL A 113 12.95 4.91 -27.59
C VAL A 113 11.93 5.07 -28.71
N GLY A 114 11.80 6.29 -29.24
CA GLY A 114 11.12 6.54 -30.52
C GLY A 114 9.59 6.76 -30.47
N MET A 115 8.98 6.94 -29.28
CA MET A 115 7.63 7.52 -29.23
C MET A 115 7.70 9.00 -29.63
N PRO A 116 6.79 9.50 -30.51
CA PRO A 116 6.71 10.93 -30.76
C PRO A 116 6.45 11.64 -29.44
N ALA A 117 7.10 12.80 -29.23
CA ALA A 117 6.93 13.57 -28.01
C ALA A 117 5.43 13.75 -27.75
N PHE A 118 4.96 13.28 -26.59
CA PHE A 118 3.62 13.58 -26.13
C PHE A 118 3.60 15.08 -25.82
N ASP A 119 3.09 15.88 -26.76
CA ASP A 119 2.90 17.31 -26.57
C ASP A 119 1.75 17.49 -25.57
N GLN A 120 2.10 17.42 -24.29
CA GLN A 120 1.21 17.84 -23.22
C GLN A 120 1.13 19.36 -23.32
N GLU A 121 0.13 19.87 -24.04
CA GLU A 121 -0.25 21.27 -23.95
C GLU A 121 -0.32 21.63 -22.46
N ASN A 122 0.57 22.53 -22.03
CA ASN A 122 0.71 22.91 -20.63
C ASN A 122 -0.60 23.52 -20.15
N ASN A 123 -1.45 22.68 -19.55
CA ASN A 123 -2.78 23.05 -19.09
C ASN A 123 -2.74 23.69 -17.69
N ASN A 124 -1.56 24.17 -17.25
CA ASN A 124 -1.38 24.93 -16.04
C ASN A 124 -1.49 26.43 -16.33
N GLY A 125 -2.03 27.18 -15.36
CA GLY A 125 -2.10 28.63 -15.48
C GLY A 125 -0.69 29.20 -15.51
N VAL A 126 -0.46 30.22 -16.35
CA VAL A 126 0.83 30.91 -16.46
C VAL A 126 1.31 31.44 -15.10
N ARG A 127 0.39 31.74 -14.18
CA ARG A 127 0.66 32.14 -12.80
C ARG A 127 -0.53 31.79 -11.91
N GLN A 128 -0.25 31.44 -10.65
CA GLN A 128 -1.25 31.24 -9.61
C GLN A 128 -1.18 32.36 -8.55
N LEU A 129 -2.35 32.78 -8.05
CA LEU A 129 -2.47 33.70 -6.92
C LEU A 129 -3.39 33.07 -5.88
N ILE A 130 -2.94 33.03 -4.63
CA ILE A 130 -3.77 32.59 -3.50
C ILE A 130 -4.48 33.82 -2.93
N VAL A 131 -5.80 33.76 -2.85
CA VAL A 131 -6.65 34.82 -2.29
C VAL A 131 -7.32 34.27 -1.04
N HIS A 132 -7.10 34.94 0.10
CA HIS A 132 -7.77 34.62 1.35
C HIS A 132 -9.01 35.52 1.51
N PHE A 133 -10.12 34.93 1.93
CA PHE A 133 -11.36 35.65 2.22
C PHE A 133 -11.63 35.57 3.72
N GLU A 134 -12.11 36.67 4.31
CA GLU A 134 -12.44 36.74 5.73
C GLU A 134 -13.83 36.15 5.99
N THR A 135 -14.76 36.33 5.05
CA THR A 135 -16.14 35.83 5.16
C THR A 135 -16.67 35.22 3.87
N ASP A 136 -17.74 34.42 3.98
CA ASP A 136 -18.47 33.87 2.83
C ASP A 136 -19.12 34.97 1.96
N ALA A 137 -19.45 36.13 2.56
CA ALA A 137 -19.96 37.27 1.82
C ALA A 137 -18.89 37.84 0.86
N ASP A 138 -17.61 37.83 1.27
CA ASP A 138 -16.50 38.27 0.42
C ASP A 138 -16.26 37.31 -0.74
N VAL A 139 -16.47 36.01 -0.53
CA VAL A 139 -16.43 35.01 -1.60
C VAL A 139 -17.54 35.28 -2.62
N ALA A 140 -18.75 35.64 -2.17
CA ALA A 140 -19.86 35.97 -3.06
C ALA A 140 -19.62 37.28 -3.86
N LEU A 141 -19.05 38.30 -3.23
CA LEU A 141 -18.64 39.53 -3.92
C LEU A 141 -17.54 39.27 -4.95
N PHE A 142 -16.56 38.44 -4.61
CA PHE A 142 -15.51 38.05 -5.55
C PHE A 142 -16.07 37.24 -6.73
N ALA A 143 -16.98 36.31 -6.48
CA ALA A 143 -17.69 35.56 -7.52
C ALA A 143 -18.42 36.49 -8.51
N GLN A 144 -19.08 37.54 -8.00
CA GLN A 144 -19.71 38.57 -8.84
C GLN A 144 -18.66 39.38 -9.64
N LEU A 145 -17.55 39.76 -9.00
CA LEU A 145 -16.48 40.53 -9.62
C LEU A 145 -15.86 39.79 -10.82
N VAL A 146 -15.60 38.49 -10.67
CA VAL A 146 -15.04 37.65 -11.74
C VAL A 146 -16.11 37.09 -12.68
N GLN A 147 -17.40 37.34 -12.40
CA GLN A 147 -18.57 36.84 -13.13
C GLN A 147 -18.61 35.31 -13.25
N GLN A 148 -18.18 34.59 -12.21
CA GLN A 148 -18.18 33.13 -12.16
C GLN A 148 -18.81 32.62 -10.87
N GLN A 149 -19.36 31.40 -10.91
CA GLN A 149 -19.96 30.76 -9.73
C GLN A 149 -18.88 30.06 -8.90
N ILE A 150 -18.77 30.43 -7.62
CA ILE A 150 -17.87 29.79 -6.65
C ILE A 150 -18.75 29.11 -5.60
N THR A 151 -18.57 27.79 -5.44
CA THR A 151 -19.28 26.98 -4.45
C THR A 151 -18.30 26.47 -3.39
N ALA A 152 -18.82 25.90 -2.30
CA ALA A 152 -17.99 25.26 -1.28
C ALA A 152 -17.10 24.11 -1.82
N LYS A 153 -17.39 23.56 -3.01
CA LYS A 153 -16.59 22.52 -3.67
C LYS A 153 -15.58 23.06 -4.68
N THR A 154 -15.63 24.36 -5.00
CA THR A 154 -14.74 24.99 -5.99
C THR A 154 -13.34 25.12 -5.40
N LYS A 155 -12.37 24.35 -5.92
CA LYS A 155 -10.98 24.37 -5.42
C LYS A 155 -10.13 25.51 -6.01
N TYR A 156 -10.36 25.87 -7.27
CA TYR A 156 -9.73 26.98 -7.98
C TYR A 156 -10.61 27.38 -9.16
N ILE A 157 -10.42 28.60 -9.67
CA ILE A 157 -11.07 29.09 -10.89
C ILE A 157 -10.01 29.48 -11.91
N TRP A 158 -10.38 29.47 -13.19
CA TRP A 158 -9.57 30.03 -14.27
C TRP A 158 -10.11 31.41 -14.63
N TYR A 159 -9.21 32.37 -14.83
CA TYR A 159 -9.59 33.71 -15.27
C TYR A 159 -8.71 34.15 -16.45
N PRO A 160 -9.29 34.57 -17.60
CA PRO A 160 -10.73 34.52 -17.92
C PRO A 160 -11.31 33.10 -17.91
N GLU A 161 -12.63 32.95 -17.78
CA GLU A 161 -13.28 31.63 -17.67
C GLU A 161 -12.89 30.73 -18.84
N HIS A 162 -12.33 29.55 -18.55
CA HIS A 162 -11.97 28.54 -19.54
C HIS A 162 -12.93 27.36 -19.45
N LYS A 163 -13.71 27.10 -20.50
CA LYS A 163 -14.52 25.89 -20.59
C LYS A 163 -13.58 24.70 -20.80
N ARG A 164 -13.44 23.83 -19.80
CA ARG A 164 -12.82 22.53 -20.03
C ARG A 164 -13.79 21.69 -20.87
N GLU A 165 -13.34 21.20 -22.02
CA GLU A 165 -14.04 20.12 -22.71
C GLU A 165 -14.13 18.93 -21.75
N SER A 166 -15.34 18.58 -21.34
CA SER A 166 -15.54 17.44 -20.47
C SER A 166 -15.40 16.17 -21.29
N THR A 167 -14.43 15.33 -20.93
CA THR A 167 -14.31 13.95 -21.44
C THR A 167 -15.42 13.09 -20.83
N VAL A 168 -16.68 13.38 -21.16
CA VAL A 168 -17.80 12.49 -20.85
C VAL A 168 -18.10 11.71 -22.12
N ASN A 169 -17.89 10.39 -22.04
CA ASN A 169 -18.08 9.34 -23.06
C ASN A 169 -16.88 9.02 -23.96
N LYS A 170 -15.88 8.33 -23.38
CA LYS A 170 -15.25 7.19 -24.08
C LYS A 170 -15.81 5.91 -23.48
N ALA A 171 -17.07 5.60 -23.79
CA ALA A 171 -17.57 4.25 -23.62
C ALA A 171 -16.90 3.39 -24.71
N TYR A 172 -16.12 2.38 -24.31
CA TYR A 172 -15.60 1.38 -25.23
C TYR A 172 -16.80 0.54 -25.72
N ILE A 173 -17.38 0.93 -26.84
CA ILE A 173 -18.21 0.02 -27.64
C ILE A 173 -17.25 -0.60 -28.63
N SER A 174 -17.02 -1.91 -28.48
CA SER A 174 -16.44 -2.74 -29.51
C SER A 174 -17.48 -2.91 -30.61
N ASP A 175 -17.26 -2.33 -31.79
CA ASP A 175 -18.00 -2.73 -32.97
C ASP A 175 -17.46 -4.10 -33.42
N GLU A 176 -18.25 -5.14 -33.15
CA GLU A 176 -18.19 -6.36 -33.95
C GLU A 176 -18.70 -6.06 -35.35
N SER A 177 -17.90 -6.37 -36.38
CA SER A 177 -18.31 -6.88 -37.70
C SER A 177 -17.11 -7.39 -38.46
#